data_AF-A0A7Y2CNX6-F1
#
_entry.id   AF-A0A7Y2CNX6-F1
#
_cell.length_a   1.000
_cell.length_b   1.000
_cell.length_c   1.000
_cell.angle_alpha   90.00
_cell.angle_beta   90.00
_cell.angle_gamma   90.00
#
_symmetry.space_group_name_H-M   'P 1'
#
loop_
_entity.id
_entity.type
_entity.pdbx_description
1 polymer ?
#
loop_
_entity_poly.entity_id
_entity_poly.type
_entity_poly.pdbx_seq_one_letter_code
_entity_poly.pdbx_strand_id
1 'polypeptide(L)' 'IEVGKFADLIAVRANPIDDITTLHDVVFVMKGGQVYQAPAGIWE' A
#
# COMPACT_ATOMS: atom_id res chain seq x y z
N ILE A 1 9.49 -6.01 -5.15
CA ILE A 1 8.79 -7.08 -4.38
C ILE A 1 9.47 -8.39 -4.78
N GLU A 2 9.86 -9.22 -3.80
CA GLU A 2 10.64 -10.44 -4.05
C GLU A 2 10.17 -11.58 -3.15
N VAL A 3 10.30 -12.82 -3.63
CA VAL A 3 9.93 -14.04 -2.91
C VAL A 3 10.86 -14.27 -1.71
N GLY A 4 10.30 -14.74 -0.60
CA GLY A 4 11.03 -15.03 0.63
C GLY A 4 11.21 -13.85 1.58
N LYS A 5 10.71 -12.66 1.21
CA LYS A 5 10.63 -11.47 2.09
C LYS A 5 9.28 -11.38 2.77
N PHE A 6 9.20 -10.61 3.85
CA PHE A 6 7.92 -10.24 4.46
C PHE A 6 7.06 -9.47 3.45
N ALA A 7 5.78 -9.81 3.42
CA ALA A 7 4.79 -9.13 2.58
C ALA A 7 4.32 -7.84 3.25
N ASP A 8 5.23 -6.85 3.28
CA ASP A 8 4.96 -5.49 3.75
C ASP A 8 4.86 -4.56 2.54
N LEU A 9 3.72 -3.89 2.39
CA LEU A 9 3.43 -3.05 1.22
C LEU A 9 2.47 -1.91 1.57
N ILE A 10 2.69 -0.74 0.96
CA ILE A 10 1.71 0.33 0.91
C ILE A 10 1.39 0.69 -0.54
N ALA A 11 0.20 1.24 -0.78
CA ALA A 11 -0.13 1.87 -2.06
C ALA A 11 -0.63 3.30 -1.86
N VAL A 12 -0.27 4.15 -2.82
CA VAL A 12 -0.64 5.56 -2.93
C VAL A 12 -1.29 5.79 -4.30
N ARG A 13 -2.01 6.90 -4.47
CA ARG A 13 -2.78 7.17 -5.69
C ARG A 13 -1.94 7.63 -6.88
N ALA A 14 -0.78 8.24 -6.63
CA ALA A 14 0.07 8.84 -7.65
C ALA A 14 1.52 8.39 -7.50
N ASN A 15 2.36 8.71 -8.49
CA ASN A 15 3.79 8.43 -8.43
C ASN A 15 4.48 9.37 -7.43
N PRO A 16 5.05 8.85 -6.32
CA PRO A 16 5.71 9.70 -5.32
C PRO A 16 7.02 10.32 -5.80
N ILE A 17 7.59 9.86 -6.92
CA ILE A 17 8.77 10.49 -7.52
C ILE A 17 8.41 11.81 -8.20
N ASP A 18 7.20 11.90 -8.78
CA ASP A 18 6.71 13.11 -9.44
C ASP A 18 6.08 14.08 -8.43
N ASP A 19 5.42 13.56 -7.39
CA ASP A 19 4.84 14.34 -6.29
C ASP A 19 4.92 13.59 -4.96
N ILE A 20 5.87 13.99 -4.11
CA ILE A 20 6.12 13.36 -2.81
C ILE A 20 4.93 13.50 -1.84
N THR A 21 4.05 14.48 -2.03
CA THR A 21 2.94 14.75 -1.11
C THR A 21 1.92 13.62 -1.11
N THR A 22 1.87 12.78 -2.14
CA THR A 22 1.00 11.59 -2.18
C THR A 22 1.29 10.59 -1.07
N LEU A 23 2.48 10.62 -0.44
CA LEU A 23 2.79 9.76 0.70
C LEU A 23 1.98 10.12 1.97
N HIS A 24 1.34 11.30 2.00
CA HIS A 24 0.41 11.67 3.06
C HIS A 24 -0.97 10.99 2.91
N ASP A 25 -1.31 10.49 1.72
CA ASP A 25 -2.58 9.79 1.43
C ASP A 25 -2.32 8.33 1.02
N VAL A 26 -1.98 7.50 2.01
CA VAL A 26 -1.85 6.05 1.83
C VAL A 26 -3.23 5.40 1.82
N VAL A 27 -3.55 4.69 0.75
CA VAL A 27 -4.88 4.08 0.54
C VAL A 27 -4.93 2.58 0.81
N PHE A 28 -3.76 1.95 0.89
CA PHE A 28 -3.62 0.53 1.17
C PHE A 28 -2.41 0.26 2.06
N VAL A 29 -2.58 -0.64 3.03
CA VAL A 29 -1.51 -1.09 3.92
C VAL A 29 -1.62 -2.60 4.14
N MET A 30 -0.54 -3.31 3.83
CA MET A 30 -0.31 -4.71 4.18
C MET A 30 0.94 -4.82 5.04
N LYS A 31 0.87 -5.59 6.12
CA LYS A 31 2.01 -5.91 6.97
C LYS A 31 2.02 -7.40 7.29
N GLY A 32 3.13 -8.07 7.03
CA GLY A 32 3.31 -9.50 7.26
C GLY A 32 2.29 -10.37 6.52
N GLY A 33 1.75 -9.91 5.38
CA GLY A 33 0.70 -10.60 4.63
C GLY A 33 -0.73 -10.34 5.11
N GLN A 34 -0.93 -9.57 6.19
CA GLN A 34 -2.24 -9.15 6.66
C GLN A 34 -2.58 -7.75 6.13
N VAL A 35 -3.79 -7.58 5.61
CA VAL A 35 -4.31 -6.28 5.18
C VAL A 35 -4.84 -5.52 6.39
N TYR A 36 -4.37 -4.29 6.57
CA TYR A 36 -4.78 -3.39 7.66
C TYR A 36 -5.66 -2.23 7.19
N GLN A 37 -5.43 -1.76 5.96
CA GLN A 37 -6.23 -0.72 5.34
C GLN A 37 -6.38 -1.05 3.87
N ALA A 38 -7.60 -0.90 3.36
CA ALA A 38 -7.88 -1.05 1.95
C ALA A 38 -9.10 -0.22 1.54
N PRO A 39 -9.25 0.13 0.26
CA PRO A 39 -10.45 0.79 -0.23
C PRO A 39 -11.69 -0.07 0.04
N ALA A 40 -12.78 0.57 0.50
CA ALA A 40 -14.04 -0.12 0.68
C ALA A 40 -14.55 -0.68 -0.66
N GLY A 41 -14.89 -1.98 -0.68
CA GLY A 41 -15.58 -2.63 -1.81
C GLY A 41 -14.73 -3.45 -2.78
N ILE A 42 -13.45 -3.73 -2.50
CA ILE A 42 -12.58 -4.53 -3.39
C ILE A 42 -12.17 -5.88 -2.77
N TRP A 43 -12.40 -6.10 -1.47
CA TRP A 43 -11.78 -7.20 -0.72
C TRP A 43 -12.75 -8.04 0.12
N GLU A 44 -14.00 -8.23 -0.35
CA GLU A 44 -14.82 -9.36 0.11
C GLU A 44 -14.33 -10.68 -0.49
#